data_AF-A0A920RQI6-F1
#
_entry.id   AF-A0A920RQI6-F1
#
_cell.length_a   1.000
_cell.length_b   1.000
_cell.length_c   1.000
_cell.angle_alpha   90.00
_cell.angle_beta   90.00
_cell.angle_gamma   90.00
#
_symmetry.space_group_name_H-M   'P 1'
#
loop_
_entity.id
_entity.type
_entity.pdbx_description
1 polymer ?
#
loop_
_entity_poly.entity_id
_entity_poly.type
_entity_poly.pdbx_seq_one_letter_code
_entity_poly.pdbx_strand_id
1 'polypeptide(L)'
;MTSLVTNENGDGLAISTKGRTAAELMVFARYVMFSEVYWHHAVRSATSMFARAFFHLHDQLDLETFFRKSEAETIEELRRRAANGPYGGLLEGVFGTQRELYKRVGEFSFYEAPELYQRLAHQPYEWLVGLSDVLAEEVSGRIGQAVAPTDLLIDAPPPHREIEFDVEIYSPKTRSYRNLRDVSPVIDALARTQFDDYVKRVRLFAHPRLTEPLSDPDRFSECLEKALGRVQPAETPRED
;
A
#
# COMPACT_ATOMS: atom_id res chain seq x y z
N MET A 1 -0.60 23.76 -33.55
CA MET A 1 0.16 23.28 -32.38
C MET A 1 -0.67 22.27 -31.61
N THR A 2 -0.10 21.08 -31.44
CA THR A 2 -0.63 19.90 -30.75
C THR A 2 -0.54 20.05 -29.23
N SER A 3 -1.24 19.19 -28.49
CA SER A 3 -1.20 19.19 -27.01
C SER A 3 0.07 18.56 -26.46
N LEU A 4 0.66 17.57 -27.13
CA LEU A 4 1.97 17.03 -26.81
C LEU A 4 3.04 17.69 -27.67
N VAL A 5 4.15 18.07 -27.04
CA VAL A 5 5.33 18.70 -27.63
C VAL A 5 6.59 18.14 -26.98
N THR A 6 7.77 18.44 -27.51
CA THR A 6 9.05 18.14 -26.85
C THR A 6 9.23 19.04 -25.62
N ASN A 7 9.87 18.54 -24.57
CA ASN A 7 10.27 19.30 -23.39
C ASN A 7 11.39 20.31 -23.70
N GLU A 8 11.78 21.12 -22.70
CA GLU A 8 12.80 22.17 -22.90
C GLU A 8 14.16 21.60 -23.33
N ASN A 9 14.57 20.49 -22.74
CA ASN A 9 15.86 19.84 -22.99
C ASN A 9 15.92 19.07 -24.32
N GLY A 10 14.79 18.82 -24.96
CA GLY A 10 14.74 18.10 -26.23
C GLY A 10 14.74 16.57 -26.11
N ASP A 11 14.78 16.03 -24.89
CA ASP A 11 14.95 14.60 -24.58
C ASP A 11 13.68 13.93 -24.03
N GLY A 12 12.59 14.69 -23.89
CA GLY A 12 11.35 14.22 -23.28
C GLY A 12 10.10 14.88 -23.85
N LEU A 13 8.96 14.58 -23.22
CA LEU A 13 7.65 15.12 -23.59
C LEU A 13 7.24 16.23 -22.63
N ALA A 14 6.62 17.27 -23.20
CA ALA A 14 5.91 18.31 -22.50
C ALA A 14 4.49 18.47 -23.06
N ILE A 15 3.66 19.19 -22.34
CA ILE A 15 2.29 19.50 -22.73
C ILE A 15 2.21 20.97 -23.11
N SER A 16 1.63 21.31 -24.26
CA SER A 16 1.38 22.73 -24.57
C SER A 16 0.22 23.27 -23.73
N THR A 17 0.11 24.58 -23.59
CA THR A 17 -1.01 25.22 -22.85
C THR A 17 -2.41 24.75 -23.28
N LYS A 18 -2.56 24.20 -24.50
CA LYS A 18 -3.83 23.59 -24.94
C LYS A 18 -4.18 22.29 -24.21
N GLY A 19 -3.19 21.51 -23.79
CA GLY A 19 -3.38 20.25 -23.07
C GLY A 19 -3.41 20.39 -21.55
N ARG A 20 -3.20 21.61 -21.01
CA ARG A 20 -3.12 21.83 -19.55
C ARG A 20 -4.32 21.26 -18.81
N THR A 21 -5.54 21.58 -19.24
CA THR A 21 -6.75 21.09 -18.55
C THR A 21 -6.93 19.57 -18.65
N ALA A 22 -6.50 18.95 -19.74
CA ALA A 22 -6.50 17.49 -19.83
C ALA A 22 -5.49 16.87 -18.84
N ALA A 23 -4.32 17.49 -18.68
CA ALA A 23 -3.33 17.06 -17.69
C ALA A 23 -3.86 17.21 -16.26
N GLU A 24 -4.56 18.32 -15.97
CA GLU A 24 -5.22 18.54 -14.67
C GLU A 24 -6.25 17.45 -14.35
N LEU A 25 -7.11 17.14 -15.32
CA LEU A 25 -8.13 16.10 -15.18
C LEU A 25 -7.52 14.70 -15.01
N MET A 26 -6.38 14.42 -15.64
CA MET A 26 -5.66 13.15 -15.47
C MET A 26 -5.15 12.99 -14.03
N VAL A 27 -4.59 14.05 -13.44
CA VAL A 27 -4.16 14.03 -12.03
C VAL A 27 -5.36 13.80 -11.10
N PHE A 28 -6.45 14.50 -11.34
CA PHE A 28 -7.67 14.33 -10.56
C PHE A 28 -8.25 12.91 -10.71
N ALA A 29 -8.28 12.35 -11.92
CA ALA A 29 -8.73 10.99 -12.15
C ALA A 29 -7.85 9.98 -11.40
N ARG A 30 -6.53 10.18 -11.39
CA ARG A 30 -5.62 9.36 -10.58
C ARG A 30 -5.98 9.45 -9.10
N TYR A 31 -6.21 10.64 -8.57
CA TYR A 31 -6.63 10.84 -7.18
C TYR A 31 -7.87 10.02 -6.81
N VAL A 32 -8.94 10.13 -7.60
CA VAL A 32 -10.16 9.37 -7.36
C VAL A 32 -9.92 7.85 -7.44
N MET A 33 -9.11 7.40 -8.40
CA MET A 33 -8.78 5.97 -8.52
C MET A 33 -8.03 5.44 -7.30
N PHE A 34 -7.09 6.21 -6.74
CA PHE A 34 -6.38 5.79 -5.53
C PHE A 34 -7.28 5.81 -4.30
N SER A 35 -8.10 6.85 -4.12
CA SER A 35 -8.97 6.96 -2.93
C SER A 35 -10.09 5.93 -2.92
N GLU A 36 -10.71 5.69 -4.07
CA GLU A 36 -11.93 4.87 -4.15
C GLU A 36 -11.67 3.41 -4.52
N VAL A 37 -10.64 3.13 -5.33
CA VAL A 37 -10.44 1.80 -5.92
C VAL A 37 -9.20 1.13 -5.34
N TYR A 38 -8.01 1.71 -5.56
CA TYR A 38 -6.75 1.04 -5.23
C TYR A 38 -6.50 0.96 -3.73
N TRP A 39 -6.93 1.98 -2.98
CA TRP A 39 -6.86 1.98 -1.52
C TRP A 39 -8.17 1.58 -0.84
N HIS A 40 -9.05 0.85 -1.51
CA HIS A 40 -10.26 0.31 -0.89
C HIS A 40 -9.90 -0.81 0.12
N HIS A 41 -10.43 -0.73 1.34
CA HIS A 41 -10.08 -1.62 2.45
C HIS A 41 -10.22 -3.12 2.13
N ALA A 42 -11.26 -3.53 1.39
CA ALA A 42 -11.44 -4.94 1.01
C ALA A 42 -10.41 -5.41 -0.02
N VAL A 43 -9.97 -4.53 -0.93
CA VAL A 43 -8.91 -4.83 -1.90
C VAL A 43 -7.59 -4.95 -1.15
N ARG A 44 -7.27 -3.96 -0.29
CA ARG A 44 -6.07 -3.96 0.55
C ARG A 44 -5.99 -5.17 1.48
N SER A 45 -7.10 -5.65 2.04
CA SER A 45 -7.16 -6.89 2.82
C SER A 45 -6.72 -8.09 1.97
N ALA A 46 -7.34 -8.30 0.79
CA ALA A 46 -6.97 -9.39 -0.11
C ALA A 46 -5.52 -9.28 -0.60
N THR A 47 -5.06 -8.06 -0.94
CA THR A 47 -3.68 -7.79 -1.32
C THR A 47 -2.71 -8.12 -0.19
N SER A 48 -3.04 -7.78 1.07
CA SER A 48 -2.18 -8.07 2.23
C SER A 48 -2.11 -9.58 2.51
N MET A 49 -3.23 -10.29 2.38
CA MET A 49 -3.29 -11.75 2.52
C MET A 49 -2.41 -12.41 1.45
N PHE A 50 -2.56 -12.00 0.19
CA PHE A 50 -1.72 -12.49 -0.91
C PHE A 50 -0.25 -12.15 -0.71
N ALA A 51 0.08 -10.90 -0.39
CA ALA A 51 1.45 -10.45 -0.20
C ALA A 51 2.15 -11.23 0.93
N ARG A 52 1.45 -11.50 2.05
CA ARG A 52 2.00 -12.28 3.16
C ARG A 52 2.28 -13.71 2.73
N ALA A 53 1.34 -14.35 2.04
CA ALA A 53 1.55 -15.71 1.54
C ALA A 53 2.70 -15.75 0.53
N PHE A 54 2.72 -14.84 -0.43
CA PHE A 54 3.78 -14.77 -1.44
C PHE A 54 5.15 -14.53 -0.80
N PHE A 55 5.27 -13.61 0.16
CA PHE A 55 6.52 -13.31 0.87
C PHE A 55 7.15 -14.55 1.50
N HIS A 56 6.37 -15.49 2.04
CA HIS A 56 6.95 -16.72 2.62
C HIS A 56 7.14 -17.86 1.61
N LEU A 57 6.44 -17.82 0.48
CA LEU A 57 6.48 -18.88 -0.53
C LEU A 57 7.48 -18.59 -1.65
N HIS A 58 7.81 -17.32 -1.92
CA HIS A 58 8.56 -16.93 -3.12
C HIS A 58 9.96 -17.56 -3.22
N ASP A 59 10.66 -17.75 -2.10
CA ASP A 59 11.97 -18.42 -2.06
C ASP A 59 11.92 -19.91 -2.47
N GLN A 60 10.73 -20.50 -2.48
CA GLN A 60 10.49 -21.89 -2.90
C GLN A 60 10.08 -22.00 -4.37
N LEU A 61 9.96 -20.87 -5.07
CA LEU A 61 9.55 -20.77 -6.45
C LEU A 61 10.77 -20.49 -7.33
N ASP A 62 10.77 -21.10 -8.51
CA ASP A 62 11.60 -20.59 -9.61
C ASP A 62 10.90 -19.37 -10.21
N LEU A 63 11.33 -18.17 -9.81
CA LEU A 63 10.69 -16.92 -10.19
C LEU A 63 10.70 -16.68 -11.71
N GLU A 64 11.72 -17.17 -12.43
CA GLU A 64 11.80 -16.98 -13.88
C GLU A 64 10.65 -17.70 -14.59
N THR A 65 10.42 -18.97 -14.25
CA THR A 65 9.31 -19.73 -14.83
C THR A 65 7.96 -19.33 -14.24
N PHE A 66 7.93 -18.93 -12.98
CA PHE A 66 6.73 -18.47 -12.32
C PHE A 66 6.12 -17.23 -12.99
N PHE A 67 6.92 -16.20 -13.29
CA PHE A 67 6.41 -14.98 -13.93
C PHE A 67 5.96 -15.14 -15.38
N ARG A 68 6.17 -16.31 -15.99
CA ARG A 68 5.66 -16.64 -17.33
C ARG A 68 4.32 -17.36 -17.31
N LYS A 69 3.82 -17.74 -16.12
CA LYS A 69 2.53 -18.40 -15.95
C LYS A 69 1.39 -17.41 -16.10
N SER A 70 0.23 -17.93 -16.49
CA SER A 70 -1.03 -17.22 -16.35
C SER A 70 -1.38 -17.02 -14.87
N GLU A 71 -2.35 -16.13 -14.61
CA GLU A 71 -2.87 -15.90 -13.28
C GLU A 71 -3.43 -17.20 -12.65
N ALA A 72 -4.20 -17.99 -13.41
CA ALA A 72 -4.78 -19.24 -12.92
C ALA A 72 -3.70 -20.26 -12.52
N GLU A 73 -2.67 -20.44 -13.36
CA GLU A 73 -1.55 -21.33 -13.08
C GLU A 73 -0.73 -20.87 -11.86
N THR A 74 -0.55 -19.56 -11.71
CA THR A 74 0.12 -18.94 -10.56
C THR A 74 -0.63 -19.20 -9.27
N ILE A 75 -1.94 -18.96 -9.27
CA ILE A 75 -2.82 -19.20 -8.12
C ILE A 75 -2.77 -20.68 -7.72
N GLU A 76 -2.90 -21.59 -8.69
CA GLU A 76 -2.87 -23.02 -8.41
C GLU A 76 -1.51 -23.49 -7.88
N GLU A 77 -0.41 -22.96 -8.41
CA GLU A 77 0.92 -23.24 -7.88
C GLU A 77 1.10 -22.74 -6.44
N LEU A 78 0.73 -21.49 -6.14
CA LEU A 78 0.84 -20.94 -4.80
C LEU A 78 -0.02 -21.73 -3.80
N ARG A 79 -1.27 -22.06 -4.16
CA ARG A 79 -2.16 -22.87 -3.31
C ARG A 79 -1.59 -24.27 -3.06
N ARG A 80 -1.05 -24.92 -4.10
CA ARG A 80 -0.38 -26.23 -3.99
C ARG A 80 0.86 -26.18 -3.11
N ARG A 81 1.67 -25.11 -3.19
CA ARG A 81 2.88 -24.92 -2.37
C ARG A 81 2.53 -24.64 -0.91
N ALA A 82 1.49 -23.84 -0.67
CA ALA A 82 1.02 -23.56 0.69
C ALA A 82 0.42 -24.81 1.35
N ALA A 83 -0.33 -25.63 0.58
CA ALA A 83 -0.99 -26.84 1.05
C ALA A 83 -1.67 -26.64 2.43
N ASN A 84 -1.44 -27.53 3.39
CA ASN A 84 -1.93 -27.41 4.78
C ASN A 84 -0.95 -26.63 5.69
N GLY A 85 -0.03 -25.87 5.10
CA GLY A 85 0.91 -25.01 5.82
C GLY A 85 0.25 -23.74 6.37
N PRO A 86 0.99 -22.94 7.14
CA PRO A 86 0.46 -21.76 7.84
C PRO A 86 -0.10 -20.67 6.90
N TYR A 87 0.33 -20.65 5.64
CA TYR A 87 -0.09 -19.64 4.66
C TYR A 87 -1.28 -20.08 3.80
N GLY A 88 -1.71 -21.34 3.91
CA GLY A 88 -2.81 -21.90 3.10
C GLY A 88 -4.11 -21.12 3.29
N GLY A 89 -4.46 -20.80 4.54
CA GLY A 89 -5.67 -20.02 4.85
C GLY A 89 -5.70 -18.63 4.21
N LEU A 90 -4.54 -17.98 4.05
CA LEU A 90 -4.45 -16.69 3.36
C LEU A 90 -4.80 -16.80 1.88
N LEU A 91 -4.31 -17.84 1.21
CA LEU A 91 -4.58 -18.06 -0.22
C LEU A 91 -6.00 -18.58 -0.45
N GLU A 92 -6.48 -19.51 0.39
CA GLU A 92 -7.85 -20.02 0.30
C GLU A 92 -8.88 -18.93 0.58
N GLY A 93 -8.62 -18.02 1.53
CA GLY A 93 -9.53 -16.90 1.80
C GLY A 93 -9.68 -15.91 0.63
N VAL A 94 -8.67 -15.81 -0.24
CA VAL A 94 -8.67 -14.93 -1.42
C VAL A 94 -9.13 -15.64 -2.69
N PHE A 95 -8.59 -16.83 -2.97
CA PHE A 95 -8.76 -17.55 -4.25
C PHE A 95 -9.53 -18.87 -4.13
N GLY A 96 -9.90 -19.27 -2.91
CA GLY A 96 -10.67 -20.48 -2.68
C GLY A 96 -12.12 -20.34 -3.14
N THR A 97 -12.90 -21.41 -2.94
CA THR A 97 -14.31 -21.45 -3.34
C THR A 97 -15.21 -20.59 -2.46
N GLN A 98 -14.75 -20.23 -1.25
CA GLN A 98 -15.44 -19.35 -0.32
C GLN A 98 -14.53 -18.19 0.05
N ARG A 99 -15.05 -16.97 -0.09
CA ARG A 99 -14.32 -15.74 0.24
C ARG A 99 -14.30 -15.54 1.76
N GLU A 100 -13.11 -15.60 2.34
CA GLU A 100 -12.88 -15.31 3.76
C GLU A 100 -11.82 -14.22 3.92
N LEU A 101 -12.16 -12.99 3.54
CA LEU A 101 -11.24 -11.89 3.70
C LEU A 101 -11.12 -11.44 5.16
N TYR A 102 -9.87 -11.13 5.52
CA TYR A 102 -9.55 -10.57 6.83
C TYR A 102 -10.23 -9.21 7.02
N LYS A 103 -10.65 -8.96 8.25
CA LYS A 103 -11.47 -7.81 8.61
C LYS A 103 -10.59 -6.73 9.22
N ARG A 104 -10.88 -5.49 8.88
CA ARG A 104 -10.13 -4.33 9.39
C ARG A 104 -10.42 -4.16 10.88
N VAL A 105 -9.37 -4.17 11.70
CA VAL A 105 -9.41 -3.97 13.16
C VAL A 105 -8.71 -2.69 13.60
N GLY A 106 -7.92 -2.06 12.71
CA GLY A 106 -7.33 -0.76 12.94
C GLY A 106 -7.14 0.00 11.63
N GLU A 107 -7.21 1.34 11.70
CA GLU A 107 -6.90 2.23 10.60
C GLU A 107 -6.31 3.53 11.13
N PHE A 108 -5.20 3.96 10.56
CA PHE A 108 -4.50 5.19 10.92
C PHE A 108 -4.23 6.01 9.66
N SER A 109 -4.63 7.27 9.70
CA SER A 109 -4.31 8.26 8.68
C SER A 109 -3.31 9.27 9.24
N PHE A 110 -2.64 9.99 8.35
CA PHE A 110 -1.73 11.07 8.73
C PHE A 110 -2.39 12.14 9.60
N TYR A 111 -3.71 12.35 9.50
CA TYR A 111 -4.45 13.39 10.22
C TYR A 111 -5.03 12.92 11.56
N GLU A 112 -5.47 11.66 11.63
CA GLU A 112 -6.15 11.12 12.82
C GLU A 112 -5.14 10.57 13.84
N ALA A 113 -4.01 10.02 13.38
CA ALA A 113 -2.99 9.41 14.23
C ALA A 113 -1.59 9.59 13.62
N PRO A 114 -1.07 10.84 13.52
CA PRO A 114 0.18 11.14 12.82
C PRO A 114 1.37 10.35 13.36
N GLU A 115 1.49 10.17 14.67
CA GLU A 115 2.63 9.47 15.29
C GLU A 115 2.65 7.98 14.92
N LEU A 116 1.51 7.30 15.00
CA LEU A 116 1.38 5.90 14.58
C LEU A 116 1.56 5.74 13.07
N TYR A 117 0.96 6.65 12.29
CA TYR A 117 1.10 6.65 10.84
C TYR A 117 2.57 6.74 10.43
N GLN A 118 3.32 7.71 10.96
CA GLN A 118 4.73 7.92 10.61
C GLN A 118 5.63 6.75 11.01
N ARG A 119 5.31 6.04 12.10
CA ARG A 119 6.07 4.86 12.53
C ARG A 119 5.86 3.64 11.63
N LEU A 120 4.66 3.51 11.05
CA LEU A 120 4.25 2.34 10.27
C LEU A 120 4.41 2.55 8.75
N ALA A 121 4.11 3.76 8.28
CA ALA A 121 4.28 4.12 6.87
C ALA A 121 5.75 4.09 6.47
N HIS A 122 5.99 3.76 5.21
CA HIS A 122 7.32 3.73 4.58
C HIS A 122 8.30 2.73 5.19
N GLN A 123 7.84 1.80 6.03
CA GLN A 123 8.65 0.71 6.53
C GLN A 123 8.79 -0.39 5.46
N PRO A 124 9.94 -1.11 5.41
CA PRO A 124 10.10 -2.28 4.56
C PRO A 124 9.05 -3.36 4.86
N TYR A 125 8.66 -4.13 3.84
CA TYR A 125 7.63 -5.15 4.02
C TYR A 125 8.05 -6.24 5.03
N GLU A 126 9.32 -6.64 5.04
CA GLU A 126 9.87 -7.58 6.02
C GLU A 126 9.73 -7.09 7.47
N TRP A 127 9.84 -5.78 7.68
CA TRP A 127 9.68 -5.17 9.00
C TRP A 127 8.22 -5.24 9.44
N LEU A 128 7.28 -4.95 8.54
CA LEU A 128 5.84 -5.11 8.80
C LEU A 128 5.47 -6.57 9.09
N VAL A 129 6.15 -7.51 8.44
CA VAL A 129 6.04 -8.94 8.73
C VAL A 129 6.44 -9.23 10.17
N GLY A 130 7.65 -8.84 10.58
CA GLY A 130 8.13 -9.04 11.95
C GLY A 130 7.27 -8.33 13.01
N LEU A 131 6.78 -7.11 12.71
CA LEU A 131 5.86 -6.42 13.61
C LEU A 131 4.54 -7.19 13.79
N SER A 132 4.01 -7.79 12.72
CA SER A 132 2.77 -8.59 12.83
C SER A 132 2.97 -9.82 13.72
N ASP A 133 4.15 -10.44 13.65
CA ASP A 133 4.50 -11.60 14.46
C ASP A 133 4.55 -11.24 15.96
N VAL A 134 5.21 -10.13 16.30
CA VAL A 134 5.25 -9.60 17.67
C VAL A 134 3.86 -9.16 18.14
N LEU A 135 3.08 -8.52 17.27
CA LEU A 135 1.71 -8.12 17.58
C LEU A 135 0.80 -9.31 17.87
N ALA A 136 0.96 -10.42 17.15
CA ALA A 136 0.21 -11.65 17.41
C ALA A 136 0.48 -12.19 18.82
N GLU A 137 1.71 -12.12 19.31
CA GLU A 137 2.05 -12.50 20.70
C GLU A 137 1.38 -11.58 21.73
N GLU A 138 1.47 -10.25 21.54
CA GLU A 138 0.85 -9.27 22.44
C GLU A 138 -0.66 -9.45 22.50
N VAL A 139 -1.29 -9.62 21.33
CA VAL A 139 -2.73 -9.88 21.23
C VAL A 139 -3.06 -11.19 21.91
N SER A 140 -2.35 -12.29 21.60
CA SER A 140 -2.61 -13.61 22.17
C SER A 140 -2.57 -13.61 23.71
N GLY A 141 -1.57 -12.97 24.30
CA GLY A 141 -1.48 -12.79 25.75
C GLY A 141 -2.61 -11.96 26.33
N ARG A 142 -3.07 -10.93 25.61
CA ARG A 142 -4.14 -10.03 26.05
C ARG A 142 -5.53 -10.65 26.05
N ILE A 143 -5.82 -11.49 25.04
CA ILE A 143 -7.15 -12.10 24.84
C ILE A 143 -7.23 -13.55 25.33
N GLY A 144 -6.11 -14.15 25.73
CA GLY A 144 -6.06 -15.50 26.29
C GLY A 144 -6.38 -16.62 25.28
N GLN A 145 -6.30 -16.34 23.98
CA GLN A 145 -6.44 -17.33 22.91
C GLN A 145 -5.23 -17.27 21.98
N ALA A 146 -4.91 -18.40 21.34
CA ALA A 146 -3.82 -18.48 20.39
C ALA A 146 -4.14 -17.63 19.14
N VAL A 147 -3.22 -16.70 18.84
CA VAL A 147 -3.21 -15.90 17.61
C VAL A 147 -1.94 -16.25 16.87
N ALA A 148 -2.08 -16.80 15.66
CA ALA A 148 -0.94 -17.08 14.81
C ALA A 148 -0.46 -15.77 14.16
N PRO A 149 0.84 -15.68 13.80
CA PRO A 149 1.37 -14.52 13.09
C PRO A 149 0.61 -14.19 11.79
N THR A 150 0.10 -15.22 11.11
CA THR A 150 -0.68 -15.05 9.88
C THR A 150 -2.10 -14.57 10.12
N ASP A 151 -2.62 -14.60 11.35
CA ASP A 151 -3.97 -14.11 11.65
C ASP A 151 -4.05 -12.57 11.70
N LEU A 152 -2.91 -11.88 11.75
CA LEU A 152 -2.83 -10.41 11.77
C LEU A 152 -1.94 -9.93 10.62
N LEU A 153 -2.42 -8.94 9.88
CA LEU A 153 -1.72 -8.37 8.74
C LEU A 153 -1.69 -6.85 8.87
N ILE A 154 -0.54 -6.26 8.56
CA ILE A 154 -0.35 -4.82 8.53
C ILE A 154 -0.15 -4.39 7.08
N ASP A 155 -0.99 -3.47 6.64
CA ASP A 155 -0.94 -2.82 5.34
C ASP A 155 -0.53 -1.36 5.54
N ALA A 156 0.62 -0.97 5.01
CA ALA A 156 1.14 0.39 5.15
C ALA A 156 1.62 0.93 3.79
N PRO A 157 1.61 2.27 3.61
CA PRO A 157 2.24 2.90 2.46
C PRO A 157 3.70 2.42 2.30
N PRO A 158 4.14 2.01 1.10
CA PRO A 158 5.51 1.53 0.89
C PRO A 158 6.55 2.67 0.98
N PRO A 159 7.85 2.36 1.11
CA PRO A 159 8.92 3.37 1.20
C PRO A 159 9.00 4.27 -0.03
N HIS A 160 8.85 3.69 -1.23
CA HIS A 160 8.84 4.47 -2.47
C HIS A 160 7.50 5.18 -2.63
N ARG A 161 7.57 6.51 -2.70
CA ARG A 161 6.41 7.36 -3.02
C ARG A 161 6.00 7.15 -4.46
N GLU A 162 4.70 7.24 -4.70
CA GLU A 162 4.24 7.30 -6.08
C GLU A 162 4.69 8.62 -6.72
N ILE A 163 5.23 8.49 -7.93
CA ILE A 163 5.87 9.55 -8.71
C ILE A 163 5.11 10.87 -8.66
N GLU A 164 5.81 11.96 -8.31
CA GLU A 164 5.34 13.33 -8.47
C GLU A 164 5.01 13.60 -9.94
N PHE A 165 3.90 14.30 -10.22
CA PHE A 165 3.54 14.69 -11.58
C PHE A 165 4.54 15.70 -12.15
N ASP A 166 5.64 15.19 -12.69
CA ASP A 166 6.69 15.99 -13.30
C ASP A 166 6.41 16.21 -14.78
N VAL A 167 5.55 17.19 -15.06
CA VAL A 167 5.11 17.52 -16.42
C VAL A 167 5.31 18.99 -16.67
N GLU A 168 6.00 19.33 -17.75
CA GLU A 168 6.18 20.71 -18.19
C GLU A 168 5.03 21.19 -19.08
N ILE A 169 4.65 22.45 -18.90
CA ILE A 169 3.68 23.17 -19.71
C ILE A 169 4.39 24.21 -20.59
N TYR A 170 4.43 23.94 -21.90
CA TYR A 170 4.94 24.87 -22.90
C TYR A 170 3.91 25.95 -23.24
N SER A 171 4.30 27.22 -23.09
CA SER A 171 3.49 28.38 -23.46
C SER A 171 3.98 29.00 -24.76
N PRO A 172 3.23 28.91 -25.87
CA PRO A 172 3.65 29.49 -27.15
C PRO A 172 3.68 31.01 -27.14
N LYS A 173 2.91 31.64 -26.23
CA LYS A 173 2.83 33.10 -26.08
C LYS A 173 4.11 33.67 -25.49
N THR A 174 4.70 32.97 -24.53
CA THR A 174 5.90 33.40 -23.80
C THR A 174 7.15 32.64 -24.24
N ARG A 175 6.99 31.60 -25.08
CA ARG A 175 8.04 30.68 -25.53
C ARG A 175 8.85 30.11 -24.36
N SER A 176 8.14 29.67 -23.33
CA SER A 176 8.75 29.19 -22.08
C SER A 176 8.07 27.92 -21.58
N TYR A 177 8.82 27.09 -20.87
CA TYR A 177 8.34 25.93 -20.13
C TYR A 177 8.16 26.31 -18.66
N ARG A 178 7.16 25.71 -18.00
CA ARG A 178 6.91 25.83 -16.56
C ARG A 178 6.34 24.52 -16.06
N ASN A 179 6.64 24.11 -14.83
CA ASN A 179 6.07 22.88 -14.31
C ASN A 179 4.54 23.01 -14.15
N LEU A 180 3.81 21.92 -14.35
CA LEU A 180 2.34 21.89 -14.22
C LEU A 180 1.90 22.39 -12.84
N ARG A 181 2.65 22.03 -11.78
CA ARG A 181 2.39 22.48 -10.41
C ARG A 181 2.39 24.01 -10.28
N ASP A 182 3.24 24.70 -11.03
CA ASP A 182 3.39 26.16 -10.95
C ASP A 182 2.29 26.91 -11.72
N VAL A 183 1.62 26.25 -12.66
CA VAL A 183 0.64 26.86 -13.56
C VAL A 183 -0.78 26.36 -13.36
N SER A 184 -0.98 25.48 -12.37
CA SER A 184 -2.28 24.94 -11.97
C SER A 184 -2.43 24.91 -10.44
N PRO A 185 -3.22 25.83 -9.86
CA PRO A 185 -3.48 25.85 -8.42
C PRO A 185 -4.11 24.56 -7.88
N VAL A 186 -4.91 23.87 -8.71
CA VAL A 186 -5.54 22.59 -8.35
C VAL A 186 -4.47 21.51 -8.18
N ILE A 187 -3.47 21.51 -9.05
CA ILE A 187 -2.36 20.53 -8.97
C ILE A 187 -1.40 20.89 -7.86
N ASP A 188 -1.09 22.16 -7.64
CA ASP A 188 -0.27 22.58 -6.48
C ASP A 188 -0.89 22.08 -5.16
N ALA A 189 -2.21 22.20 -5.01
CA ALA A 189 -2.92 21.69 -3.84
C ALA A 189 -2.88 20.16 -3.70
N LEU A 190 -2.81 19.41 -4.80
CA LEU A 190 -2.75 17.94 -4.79
C LEU A 190 -1.32 17.39 -4.70
N ALA A 191 -0.33 18.10 -5.23
CA ALA A 191 1.03 17.60 -5.45
C ALA A 191 1.99 17.79 -4.27
N ARG A 192 1.71 18.70 -3.33
CA ARG A 192 2.61 18.99 -2.20
C ARG A 192 2.65 17.86 -1.17
N THR A 193 3.39 16.76 -1.37
CA THR A 193 3.52 15.62 -0.41
C THR A 193 2.21 14.98 0.06
N GLN A 194 1.08 15.54 -0.33
CA GLN A 194 -0.23 15.42 0.30
C GLN A 194 -1.01 14.28 -0.34
N PHE A 195 -0.77 13.97 -1.62
CA PHE A 195 -1.48 12.89 -2.30
C PHE A 195 -1.38 11.55 -1.57
N ASP A 196 -0.14 11.08 -1.33
CA ASP A 196 0.08 9.80 -0.67
C ASP A 196 -0.42 9.85 0.78
N ASP A 197 -0.18 10.93 1.51
CA ASP A 197 -0.56 11.06 2.93
C ASP A 197 -2.08 11.23 3.15
N TYR A 198 -2.80 11.88 2.22
CA TYR A 198 -4.27 12.03 2.29
C TYR A 198 -5.00 10.76 1.86
N VAL A 199 -4.45 10.03 0.88
CA VAL A 199 -5.15 8.90 0.28
C VAL A 199 -4.78 7.59 0.96
N LYS A 200 -3.49 7.39 1.23
CA LYS A 200 -2.98 6.13 1.78
C LYS A 200 -3.10 6.15 3.29
N ARG A 201 -3.78 5.13 3.81
CA ARG A 201 -3.94 4.85 5.23
C ARG A 201 -3.17 3.59 5.61
N VAL A 202 -2.65 3.56 6.83
CA VAL A 202 -2.19 2.30 7.44
C VAL A 202 -3.40 1.53 7.94
N ARG A 203 -3.48 0.24 7.66
CA ARG A 203 -4.58 -0.64 8.09
C ARG A 203 -4.05 -1.91 8.72
N LEU A 204 -4.77 -2.36 9.75
CA LEU A 204 -4.55 -3.65 10.37
C LEU A 204 -5.74 -4.53 10.09
N PHE A 205 -5.47 -5.73 9.59
CA PHE A 205 -6.47 -6.73 9.25
C PHE A 205 -6.28 -7.95 10.13
N ALA A 206 -7.37 -8.52 10.61
CA ALA A 206 -7.38 -9.73 11.41
C ALA A 206 -8.25 -10.82 10.78
N HIS A 207 -7.90 -12.07 11.01
CA HIS A 207 -8.75 -13.22 10.67
C HIS A 207 -10.17 -13.00 11.24
N PRO A 208 -11.27 -13.32 10.52
CA PRO A 208 -12.64 -13.06 10.99
C PRO A 208 -12.95 -13.56 12.40
N ARG A 209 -12.37 -14.69 12.82
CA ARG A 209 -12.45 -15.24 14.19
C ARG A 209 -11.97 -14.29 15.31
N LEU A 210 -11.17 -13.28 14.98
CA LEU A 210 -10.57 -12.34 15.94
C LEU A 210 -11.30 -11.00 16.01
N THR A 211 -12.31 -10.74 15.18
CA THR A 211 -12.96 -9.42 15.13
C THR A 211 -13.67 -9.04 16.42
N GLU A 212 -14.44 -9.96 17.00
CA GLU A 212 -15.15 -9.73 18.25
C GLU A 212 -14.17 -9.58 19.43
N PRO A 213 -13.17 -10.47 19.61
CA PRO A 213 -12.10 -10.28 20.61
C PRO A 213 -11.32 -8.97 20.49
N LEU A 214 -11.15 -8.45 19.27
CA LEU A 214 -10.43 -7.20 18.97
C LEU A 214 -11.35 -5.99 18.75
N SER A 215 -12.62 -6.09 19.17
CA SER A 215 -13.60 -5.02 18.95
C SER A 215 -13.36 -3.75 19.77
N ASP A 216 -12.57 -3.84 20.84
CA ASP A 216 -12.14 -2.72 21.68
C ASP A 216 -10.90 -2.03 21.06
N PRO A 217 -11.05 -0.83 20.46
CA PRO A 217 -9.96 -0.18 19.73
C PRO A 217 -8.82 0.27 20.64
N ASP A 218 -9.12 0.65 21.88
CA ASP A 218 -8.12 1.13 22.83
C ASP A 218 -7.21 -0.02 23.26
N ARG A 219 -7.80 -1.19 23.56
CA ARG A 219 -7.03 -2.39 23.90
C ARG A 219 -6.17 -2.88 22.74
N PHE A 220 -6.68 -2.82 21.52
CA PHE A 220 -5.90 -3.20 20.34
C PHE A 220 -4.74 -2.24 20.11
N SER A 221 -4.98 -0.93 20.26
CA SER A 221 -3.96 0.11 20.15
C SER A 221 -2.87 -0.04 21.21
N GLU A 222 -3.21 -0.39 22.45
CA GLU A 222 -2.22 -0.72 23.49
C GLU A 222 -1.32 -1.91 23.10
N CYS A 223 -1.89 -2.95 22.49
CA CYS A 223 -1.10 -4.10 22.02
C CYS A 223 -0.18 -3.69 20.87
N LEU A 224 -0.67 -2.87 19.94
CA LEU A 224 0.14 -2.32 18.85
C LEU A 224 1.30 -1.47 19.35
N GLU A 225 1.07 -0.59 20.32
CA GLU A 225 2.11 0.23 20.92
C GLU A 225 3.18 -0.60 21.64
N LYS A 226 2.78 -1.63 22.39
CA LYS A 226 3.72 -2.58 23.00
C LYS A 226 4.55 -3.31 21.95
N ALA A 227 3.90 -3.81 20.89
CA ALA A 227 4.59 -4.49 19.80
C ALA A 227 5.61 -3.56 19.11
N LEU A 228 5.21 -2.30 18.83
CA LEU A 228 6.09 -1.29 18.27
C LEU A 228 7.25 -0.92 19.19
N GLY A 229 7.11 -1.05 20.52
CA GLY A 229 8.19 -0.86 21.48
C GLY A 229 9.21 -2.03 21.52
N ARG A 230 8.85 -3.18 20.95
CA ARG A 230 9.69 -4.39 20.89
C ARG A 230 10.44 -4.55 19.58
N VAL A 231 10.03 -3.83 18.52
CA VAL A 231 10.73 -3.81 17.23
C VAL A 231 11.55 -2.53 17.09
N GLN A 232 12.78 -2.65 16.60
CA GLN A 232 13.57 -1.46 16.22
C GLN A 232 13.05 -0.95 14.88
N PRO A 233 12.97 0.37 14.64
CA PRO A 233 12.66 0.91 13.32
C PRO A 233 13.63 0.33 12.28
N ALA A 234 13.17 0.09 11.06
CA ALA A 234 14.09 -0.30 10.00
C ALA A 234 15.16 0.78 9.81
N GLU A 235 16.42 0.38 9.66
CA GLU A 235 17.48 1.31 9.28
C GLU A 235 17.07 1.97 7.97
N THR A 236 17.03 3.30 7.94
CA THR A 236 16.71 4.04 6.72
C THR A 236 17.74 3.64 5.66
N PRO A 237 17.33 3.11 4.49
CA PRO A 237 18.28 2.89 3.41
C PRO A 237 18.93 4.25 3.11
N ARG A 238 20.27 4.29 3.07
CA ARG A 238 20.95 5.46 2.51
C ARG A 238 20.41 5.65 1.10
N GLU A 239 19.82 6.82 0.84
CA GLU A 239 19.51 7.25 -0.52
C GLU A 239 20.86 7.34 -1.27
N ASP A 240 21.13 6.35 -2.12
CA ASP A 240 22.16 6.39 -3.16
C ASP A 240 21.56 6.97 -4.45
#